data_AF-A0A814QWW9-F1
#
_entry.id   AF-A0A814QWW9-F1
#
_cell.length_a   1.000
_cell.length_b   1.000
_cell.length_c   1.000
_cell.angle_alpha   90.00
_cell.angle_beta   90.00
_cell.angle_gamma   90.00
#
_symmetry.space_group_name_H-M   'P 1'
#
loop_
_entity.id
_entity.type
_entity.pdbx_description
1 polymer ?
#
loop_
_entity_poly.entity_id
_entity_poly.type
_entity_poly.pdbx_seq_one_letter_code
_entity_poly.pdbx_strand_id
1 'polypeptide(L)'
;MWSIIREFIIYAIFLALLFVIAFLNGTQNSFYQTDHLQKYFLNTRQTDCDYIQILTIDDYWNWLNNSFVDNLRAQEWYNDDQPINLNGYINDKTNRMIGWATMRQLRSKSQLCSDQRIISTCINDYSLFNEEKDSFQPGWVINQTSIEEEDYSSSILKAFTYQSSKELDTYAYVGDHGTYSADGYVYEFRGRLSDIKSNLSKLHQLRWIDANTRAVIIQFTLYNPNVALFTSVTFLLEFLSASGIYPSARFEPLNFYVFTSLTQLICTIIYICFIIYFLIIEIKLLSKLQLKYFYEFWSLIQVGIISCSITSIIIYIWRFKEFSRLSSLFLETNGYVYVNLQMIAYVDDVLTSLLGFCCFFWNN
;
A
#
# COMPACT_ATOMS: atom_id res chain seq x y z
N MET A 1 31.39 21.54 35.33
CA MET A 1 29.97 22.00 35.36
C MET A 1 29.57 22.70 34.06
N TRP A 2 30.24 23.76 33.60
CA TRP A 2 29.81 24.49 32.40
C TRP A 2 29.79 23.66 31.10
N SER A 3 30.75 22.75 30.88
CA SER A 3 30.72 21.85 29.70
C SER A 3 29.50 20.93 29.70
N ILE A 4 29.15 20.37 30.86
CA ILE A 4 28.00 19.48 31.02
C ILE A 4 26.70 20.22 30.75
N ILE A 5 26.58 21.46 31.27
CA ILE A 5 25.40 22.31 31.02
C ILE A 5 25.28 22.64 29.53
N ARG A 6 26.40 22.98 28.86
CA ARG A 6 26.41 23.27 27.43
C ARG A 6 26.00 22.06 26.59
N GLU A 7 26.54 20.88 26.90
CA GLU A 7 26.16 19.64 26.22
C GLU A 7 24.67 19.36 26.42
N PHE A 8 24.19 19.39 27.66
CA PHE A 8 22.77 19.19 27.96
C PHE A 8 21.85 20.13 27.15
N ILE A 9 22.18 21.42 27.07
CA ILE A 9 21.41 22.39 26.28
C ILE A 9 21.40 22.02 24.79
N ILE A 10 22.53 21.60 24.23
CA ILE A 10 22.64 21.17 22.83
C ILE A 10 21.74 19.94 22.57
N TYR A 11 21.80 18.95 23.45
CA TYR A 11 20.98 17.74 23.36
C TYR A 11 19.48 18.05 23.50
N ALA A 12 19.10 18.98 24.40
CA ALA A 12 17.73 19.40 24.59
C ALA A 12 17.16 20.14 23.36
N ILE A 13 17.97 21.01 22.74
CA ILE A 13 17.57 21.71 21.51
C ILE A 13 17.38 20.72 20.36
N PHE A 14 18.29 19.75 20.21
CA PHE A 14 18.14 18.72 19.19
C PHE A 14 16.87 17.88 19.40
N LEU A 15 16.58 17.47 20.63
CA LEU A 15 15.36 16.73 20.95
C LEU A 15 14.10 17.53 20.60
N ALA A 16 14.04 18.80 20.99
CA ALA A 16 12.92 19.68 20.66
C ALA A 16 12.73 19.79 19.15
N LEU A 17 13.84 19.87 18.40
CA LEU A 17 13.81 19.95 16.94
C LEU A 17 13.35 18.64 16.30
N LEU A 18 13.75 17.49 16.84
CA LEU A 18 13.29 16.18 16.39
C LEU A 18 11.78 16.01 16.61
N PHE A 19 11.26 16.42 17.77
CA PHE A 19 9.83 16.43 18.04
C PHE A 19 9.06 17.34 17.08
N VAL A 20 9.60 18.53 16.78
CA VAL A 20 8.99 19.44 15.80
C VAL A 20 8.93 18.77 14.44
N ILE A 21 10.00 18.13 13.96
CA ILE A 21 10.01 17.42 12.67
C ILE A 21 9.01 16.27 12.65
N ALA A 22 9.00 15.44 13.70
CA ALA A 22 8.05 14.32 13.82
C ALA A 22 6.59 14.81 13.79
N PHE A 23 6.29 15.89 14.53
CA PHE A 23 4.97 16.50 14.53
C PHE A 23 4.60 17.11 13.18
N LEU A 24 5.55 17.75 12.48
CA LEU A 24 5.31 18.34 11.16
C LEU A 24 5.04 17.30 10.07
N ASN A 25 5.54 16.08 10.22
CA ASN A 25 5.19 14.97 9.32
C ASN A 25 3.77 14.46 9.56
N GLY A 26 3.31 14.48 10.81
CA GLY A 26 1.98 14.01 11.19
C GLY A 26 0.92 15.08 10.89
N THR A 27 0.05 14.83 9.91
CA THR A 27 -1.11 15.72 9.71
C THR A 27 -2.32 15.19 10.49
N GLN A 28 -3.00 16.06 11.24
CA GLN A 28 -4.25 15.68 11.94
C GLN A 28 -5.32 15.17 10.95
N ASN A 29 -5.30 15.67 9.72
CA ASN A 29 -6.19 15.26 8.64
C ASN A 29 -5.93 13.82 8.17
N SER A 30 -4.71 13.30 8.34
CA SER A 30 -4.40 11.90 8.02
C SER A 30 -5.29 10.93 8.77
N PHE A 31 -5.56 11.18 10.06
CA PHE A 31 -6.43 10.33 10.87
C PHE A 31 -7.90 10.37 10.42
N TYR A 32 -8.44 11.57 10.19
CA TYR A 32 -9.83 11.70 9.74
C TYR A 32 -10.06 11.12 8.34
N GLN A 33 -9.07 11.27 7.46
CA GLN A 33 -9.09 10.68 6.13
C GLN A 33 -9.13 9.14 6.20
N THR A 34 -8.27 8.53 7.02
CA THR A 34 -8.24 7.07 7.16
C THR A 34 -9.49 6.54 7.84
N ASP A 35 -9.97 7.19 8.90
CA ASP A 35 -11.21 6.81 9.60
C ASP A 35 -12.44 6.90 8.67
N HIS A 36 -12.54 7.96 7.86
CA HIS A 36 -13.59 8.10 6.85
C HIS A 36 -13.54 6.95 5.83
N LEU A 37 -12.37 6.71 5.22
CA LEU A 37 -12.23 5.68 4.18
C LEU A 37 -12.45 4.26 4.72
N GLN A 38 -11.99 3.98 5.94
CA GLN A 38 -12.26 2.71 6.62
C GLN A 38 -13.76 2.50 6.81
N LYS A 39 -14.47 3.48 7.38
CA LYS A 39 -15.94 3.38 7.55
C LYS A 39 -16.65 3.25 6.21
N TYR A 40 -16.22 4.00 5.21
CA TYR A 40 -16.84 4.05 3.90
C TYR A 40 -16.72 2.75 3.11
N PHE A 41 -15.59 2.04 3.18
CA PHE A 41 -15.38 0.80 2.44
C PHE A 41 -15.59 -0.49 3.26
N LEU A 42 -15.35 -0.46 4.57
CA LEU A 42 -15.36 -1.66 5.42
C LEU A 42 -16.68 -1.86 6.18
N ASN A 43 -17.39 -0.78 6.51
CA ASN A 43 -18.60 -0.82 7.34
C ASN A 43 -19.72 -0.02 6.66
N THR A 44 -20.26 -0.61 5.61
CA THR A 44 -21.32 0.02 4.83
C THR A 44 -22.63 -0.29 5.54
N ARG A 45 -23.02 0.52 6.54
CA ARG A 45 -24.30 0.36 7.27
C ARG A 45 -25.56 0.26 6.38
N GLN A 46 -25.44 0.52 5.09
CA GLN A 46 -26.50 0.48 4.08
C GLN A 46 -26.63 -0.88 3.36
N THR A 47 -25.65 -1.78 3.45
CA THR A 47 -25.71 -3.11 2.81
C THR A 47 -25.31 -4.19 3.82
N ASP A 48 -25.99 -5.33 3.82
CA ASP A 48 -25.63 -6.50 4.64
C ASP A 48 -24.31 -7.18 4.18
N CYS A 49 -23.41 -6.44 3.52
CA CYS A 49 -22.19 -6.94 2.88
C CYS A 49 -20.98 -6.11 3.35
N ASP A 50 -20.52 -6.36 4.57
CA ASP A 50 -19.31 -5.77 5.12
C ASP A 50 -18.06 -6.55 4.70
N TYR A 51 -17.00 -5.84 4.29
CA TYR A 51 -15.76 -6.48 3.83
C TYR A 51 -15.12 -7.39 4.88
N ILE A 52 -15.13 -6.95 6.14
CA ILE A 52 -14.48 -7.66 7.25
C ILE A 52 -15.22 -8.97 7.59
N GLN A 53 -16.50 -9.10 7.20
CA GLN A 53 -17.33 -10.25 7.52
C GLN A 53 -17.40 -11.30 6.40
N ILE A 54 -16.56 -11.16 5.37
CA ILE A 54 -16.52 -12.09 4.23
C ILE A 54 -15.98 -13.44 4.68
N LEU A 55 -16.80 -14.49 4.53
CA LEU A 55 -16.46 -15.87 4.89
C LEU A 55 -16.40 -16.80 3.68
N THR A 56 -17.11 -16.47 2.59
CA THR A 56 -17.17 -17.28 1.37
C THR A 56 -16.73 -16.49 0.13
N ILE A 57 -16.40 -17.21 -0.94
CA ILE A 57 -16.07 -16.61 -2.25
C ILE A 57 -17.29 -15.84 -2.78
N ASP A 58 -18.50 -16.36 -2.60
CA ASP A 58 -19.73 -15.70 -3.05
C ASP A 58 -20.02 -14.42 -2.27
N ASP A 59 -19.73 -14.38 -0.96
CA ASP A 59 -19.80 -13.14 -0.17
C ASP A 59 -18.85 -12.07 -0.72
N TYR A 60 -17.64 -12.47 -1.13
CA TYR A 60 -16.68 -11.54 -1.74
C TYR A 60 -17.17 -10.98 -3.08
N TRP A 61 -17.73 -11.82 -3.95
CA TRP A 61 -18.31 -11.35 -5.21
C TRP A 61 -19.54 -10.46 -5.00
N ASN A 62 -20.37 -10.76 -4.01
CA ASN A 62 -21.50 -9.93 -3.62
C ASN A 62 -21.04 -8.56 -3.09
N TRP A 63 -20.03 -8.54 -2.21
CA TRP A 63 -19.42 -7.30 -1.74
C TRP A 63 -18.81 -6.49 -2.89
N LEU A 64 -18.08 -7.14 -3.80
CA LEU A 64 -17.48 -6.50 -4.96
C LEU A 64 -18.54 -5.78 -5.81
N ASN A 65 -19.61 -6.48 -6.19
CA ASN A 65 -20.63 -5.96 -7.10
C ASN A 65 -21.55 -4.91 -6.46
N ASN A 66 -21.94 -5.10 -5.20
CA ASN A 66 -22.99 -4.31 -4.56
C ASN A 66 -22.48 -3.23 -3.61
N SER A 67 -21.22 -3.30 -3.18
CA SER A 67 -20.63 -2.33 -2.24
C SER A 67 -19.40 -1.67 -2.87
N PHE A 68 -18.38 -2.45 -3.22
CA PHE A 68 -17.11 -1.91 -3.69
C PHE A 68 -17.24 -1.11 -4.99
N VAL A 69 -17.81 -1.71 -6.04
CA VAL A 69 -17.92 -1.08 -7.37
C VAL A 69 -18.77 0.18 -7.37
N ASP A 70 -19.89 0.16 -6.63
CA ASP A 70 -20.76 1.33 -6.51
C ASP A 70 -20.06 2.49 -5.79
N ASN A 71 -19.17 2.15 -4.86
CA ASN A 71 -18.35 3.12 -4.14
C ASN A 71 -17.16 3.64 -4.95
N LEU A 72 -16.70 2.96 -6.01
CA LEU A 72 -15.54 3.39 -6.81
C LEU A 72 -15.77 4.69 -7.59
N ARG A 73 -17.02 5.06 -7.85
CA ARG A 73 -17.34 6.23 -8.69
C ARG A 73 -18.49 7.03 -8.17
N ALA A 74 -18.45 8.33 -8.43
CA ALA A 74 -19.56 9.22 -8.19
C ALA A 74 -20.81 8.75 -8.94
N GLN A 75 -21.81 8.31 -8.18
CA GLN A 75 -23.18 8.05 -8.63
C GLN A 75 -24.00 9.34 -8.78
N GLU A 76 -25.23 9.20 -9.25
CA GLU A 76 -26.23 10.28 -9.29
C GLU A 76 -26.49 10.88 -7.90
N TRP A 77 -26.97 12.11 -7.89
CA TRP A 77 -27.42 12.78 -6.67
C TRP A 77 -28.77 12.22 -6.21
N TYR A 78 -29.20 12.62 -5.00
CA TYR A 78 -30.49 12.20 -4.42
C TYR A 78 -31.72 12.59 -5.26
N ASN A 79 -31.54 13.50 -6.23
CA ASN A 79 -32.56 14.01 -7.14
C ASN A 79 -32.36 13.52 -8.58
N ASP A 80 -31.63 12.41 -8.78
CA ASP A 80 -31.31 11.78 -10.07
C ASP A 80 -30.46 12.65 -11.02
N ASP A 81 -29.92 13.77 -10.54
CA ASP A 81 -29.01 14.60 -11.31
C ASP A 81 -27.65 13.92 -11.46
N GLN A 82 -27.06 14.08 -12.65
CA GLN A 82 -25.72 13.58 -12.92
C GLN A 82 -24.67 14.37 -12.11
N PRO A 83 -23.61 13.70 -11.61
CA PRO A 83 -22.55 14.34 -10.83
C PRO A 83 -21.57 15.09 -11.75
N ILE A 84 -22.01 16.24 -12.27
CA ILE A 84 -21.22 17.09 -13.17
C ILE A 84 -19.89 17.49 -12.50
N ASN A 85 -18.78 17.42 -13.24
CA ASN A 85 -17.41 17.72 -12.80
C ASN A 85 -16.82 16.79 -11.72
N LEU A 86 -17.47 15.66 -11.41
CA LEU A 86 -16.97 14.67 -10.45
C LEU A 86 -16.40 13.43 -11.16
N ASN A 87 -15.93 13.58 -12.40
CA ASN A 87 -15.27 12.52 -13.14
C ASN A 87 -14.02 12.05 -12.40
N GLY A 88 -13.95 10.75 -12.12
CA GLY A 88 -12.86 10.14 -11.37
C GLY A 88 -12.97 10.30 -9.85
N TYR A 89 -13.99 10.97 -9.32
CA TYR A 89 -14.27 10.94 -7.89
C TYR A 89 -14.98 9.65 -7.53
N ILE A 90 -14.71 9.16 -6.31
CA ILE A 90 -15.44 8.04 -5.73
C ILE A 90 -16.82 8.52 -5.23
N ASN A 91 -17.69 7.60 -4.79
CA ASN A 91 -19.07 7.97 -4.47
C ASN A 91 -19.22 8.90 -3.25
N ASP A 92 -18.17 9.08 -2.44
CA ASP A 92 -18.12 10.08 -1.38
C ASP A 92 -18.03 11.54 -1.88
N LYS A 93 -17.83 11.74 -3.19
CA LYS A 93 -17.72 13.04 -3.88
C LYS A 93 -16.59 13.95 -3.40
N THR A 94 -15.67 13.45 -2.58
CA THR A 94 -14.56 14.22 -2.02
C THR A 94 -13.21 13.67 -2.43
N ASN A 95 -13.09 12.35 -2.54
CA ASN A 95 -11.86 11.68 -2.93
C ASN A 95 -11.84 11.39 -4.43
N ARG A 96 -10.79 11.85 -5.10
CA ARG A 96 -10.52 11.53 -6.51
C ARG A 96 -9.62 10.30 -6.61
N MET A 97 -10.06 9.28 -7.35
CA MET A 97 -9.21 8.15 -7.71
C MET A 97 -8.20 8.59 -8.77
N ILE A 98 -6.93 8.24 -8.54
CA ILE A 98 -5.84 8.47 -9.49
C ILE A 98 -5.69 7.23 -10.36
N GLY A 99 -6.04 7.34 -11.63
CA GLY A 99 -6.05 6.22 -12.58
C GLY A 99 -7.25 5.30 -12.40
N TRP A 100 -7.00 4.05 -12.02
CA TRP A 100 -8.02 3.01 -11.80
C TRP A 100 -7.61 2.09 -10.67
N ALA A 101 -8.56 1.32 -10.15
CA ALA A 101 -8.25 0.21 -9.24
C ALA A 101 -7.81 -1.03 -10.00
N THR A 102 -6.97 -1.83 -9.39
CA THR A 102 -6.53 -3.14 -9.89
C THR A 102 -6.89 -4.23 -8.89
N MET A 103 -7.33 -5.39 -9.36
CA MET A 103 -7.55 -6.60 -8.57
C MET A 103 -6.55 -7.65 -9.04
N ARG A 104 -5.54 -7.90 -8.22
CA ARG A 104 -4.47 -8.86 -8.48
C ARG A 104 -4.72 -10.16 -7.72
N GLN A 105 -4.52 -11.28 -8.38
CA GLN A 105 -4.65 -12.60 -7.79
C GLN A 105 -3.32 -13.34 -7.81
N LEU A 106 -3.03 -14.00 -6.68
CA LEU A 106 -1.95 -14.96 -6.54
C LEU A 106 -2.51 -16.36 -6.36
N ARG A 107 -1.91 -17.31 -7.08
CA ARG A 107 -2.34 -18.71 -7.13
C ARG A 107 -1.16 -19.63 -6.85
N SER A 108 -1.46 -20.77 -6.24
CA SER A 108 -0.51 -21.88 -6.14
C SER A 108 -0.80 -22.94 -7.20
N LYS A 109 0.25 -23.57 -7.70
CA LYS A 109 0.15 -24.72 -8.61
C LYS A 109 -0.65 -25.84 -7.96
N SER A 110 -1.53 -26.46 -8.75
CA SER A 110 -2.22 -27.68 -8.33
C SER A 110 -1.22 -28.83 -8.26
N GLN A 111 -1.19 -29.57 -7.16
CA GLN A 111 -0.35 -30.75 -7.00
C GLN A 111 -1.19 -31.97 -6.69
N LEU A 112 -0.79 -33.13 -7.22
CA LEU A 112 -1.40 -34.40 -6.86
C LEU A 112 -1.08 -34.75 -5.40
N CYS A 113 -2.09 -35.16 -4.64
CA CYS A 113 -1.88 -35.61 -3.26
C CYS A 113 -1.00 -36.86 -3.18
N SER A 114 -0.26 -37.00 -2.08
CA SER A 114 0.56 -38.20 -1.82
C SER A 114 -0.28 -39.48 -1.65
N ASP A 115 -1.51 -39.37 -1.13
CA ASP A 115 -2.46 -40.49 -1.09
C ASP A 115 -3.67 -40.23 -2.00
N GLN A 116 -3.55 -40.68 -3.24
CA GLN A 116 -4.54 -40.48 -4.31
C GLN A 116 -5.81 -41.33 -4.14
N ARG A 117 -5.87 -42.20 -3.11
CA ARG A 117 -7.00 -43.12 -2.90
C ARG A 117 -8.27 -42.43 -2.43
N ILE A 118 -8.16 -41.24 -1.83
CA ILE A 118 -9.28 -40.49 -1.25
C ILE A 118 -9.42 -39.11 -1.90
N ILE A 119 -8.30 -38.44 -2.22
CA ILE A 119 -8.30 -37.09 -2.80
C ILE A 119 -7.26 -37.04 -3.92
N SER A 120 -7.66 -36.60 -5.12
CA SER A 120 -6.78 -36.53 -6.28
C SER A 120 -5.89 -35.27 -6.28
N THR A 121 -6.39 -34.14 -5.80
CA THR A 121 -5.72 -32.84 -5.85
C THR A 121 -5.54 -32.23 -4.47
N CYS A 122 -4.31 -31.86 -4.13
CA CYS A 122 -3.96 -31.25 -2.86
C CYS A 122 -3.79 -29.73 -3.02
N ILE A 123 -4.30 -29.03 -2.02
CA ILE A 123 -4.27 -27.59 -1.88
C ILE A 123 -3.10 -27.28 -0.95
N ASN A 124 -2.00 -26.77 -1.51
CA ASN A 124 -0.80 -26.42 -0.74
C ASN A 124 -0.81 -24.96 -0.33
N ASP A 125 -0.18 -24.63 0.80
CA ASP A 125 0.04 -23.23 1.20
C ASP A 125 0.87 -22.48 0.16
N TYR A 126 0.70 -21.15 0.13
CA TYR A 126 1.45 -20.31 -0.79
C TYR A 126 2.94 -20.29 -0.44
N SER A 127 3.77 -20.43 -1.46
CA SER A 127 5.20 -20.18 -1.40
C SER A 127 5.67 -19.63 -2.75
N LEU A 128 6.80 -18.92 -2.75
CA LEU A 128 7.41 -18.43 -3.99
C LEU A 128 7.82 -19.57 -4.94
N PHE A 129 7.99 -20.80 -4.44
CA PHE A 129 8.42 -21.95 -5.23
C PHE A 129 7.28 -22.70 -5.91
N ASN A 130 6.07 -22.65 -5.34
CA ASN A 130 4.87 -23.31 -5.88
C ASN A 130 3.87 -22.32 -6.46
N GLU A 131 4.26 -21.07 -6.68
CA GLU A 131 3.47 -20.04 -7.35
C GLU A 131 3.15 -20.43 -8.80
N GLU A 132 1.89 -20.22 -9.20
CA GLU A 132 1.45 -20.42 -10.58
C GLU A 132 1.86 -19.23 -11.45
N LYS A 133 2.51 -19.53 -12.58
CA LYS A 133 3.11 -18.54 -13.49
C LYS A 133 2.73 -18.74 -14.95
N ASP A 134 1.99 -19.81 -15.25
CA ASP A 134 1.56 -20.10 -16.61
C ASP A 134 0.42 -19.16 -17.02
N SER A 135 0.29 -18.87 -18.32
CA SER A 135 -0.84 -18.07 -18.81
C SER A 135 -1.98 -18.99 -19.24
N PHE A 136 -3.21 -18.62 -18.89
CA PHE A 136 -4.39 -19.43 -19.12
C PHE A 136 -5.40 -18.72 -20.02
N GLN A 137 -6.27 -19.51 -20.64
CA GLN A 137 -7.51 -19.01 -21.21
C GLN A 137 -8.57 -18.79 -20.11
N PRO A 138 -9.61 -18.00 -20.38
CA PRO A 138 -10.73 -17.81 -19.46
C PRO A 138 -11.24 -19.13 -18.86
N GLY A 139 -11.32 -19.17 -17.53
CA GLY A 139 -11.68 -20.38 -16.78
C GLY A 139 -10.52 -21.28 -16.36
N TRP A 140 -9.28 -20.77 -16.34
CA TRP A 140 -8.08 -21.52 -15.95
C TRP A 140 -7.77 -22.73 -16.83
N VAL A 141 -8.02 -22.59 -18.14
CA VAL A 141 -7.83 -23.67 -19.13
C VAL A 141 -6.54 -23.44 -19.92
N ILE A 142 -5.70 -24.47 -20.09
CA ILE A 142 -4.42 -24.37 -20.81
C ILE A 142 -4.63 -24.42 -22.34
N ASN A 143 -5.53 -25.28 -22.83
CA ASN A 143 -5.87 -25.42 -24.25
C ASN A 143 -7.35 -25.83 -24.40
N GLN A 144 -8.15 -25.08 -25.16
CA GLN A 144 -9.50 -25.53 -25.54
C GLN A 144 -9.41 -26.48 -26.74
N THR A 145 -9.57 -27.78 -26.52
CA THR A 145 -10.01 -28.68 -27.59
C THR A 145 -11.52 -28.52 -27.72
N SER A 146 -11.96 -27.74 -28.71
CA SER A 146 -13.35 -27.53 -29.14
C SER A 146 -14.31 -26.96 -28.08
N ILE A 147 -14.56 -25.64 -28.13
CA ILE A 147 -15.84 -24.96 -27.83
C ILE A 147 -15.79 -23.57 -28.49
N GLU A 148 -16.96 -23.09 -28.92
CA GLU A 148 -17.27 -21.79 -29.55
C GLU A 148 -16.41 -20.62 -29.04
N GLU A 149 -15.88 -19.81 -29.98
CA GLU A 149 -15.21 -18.54 -29.69
C GLU A 149 -16.22 -17.57 -29.02
N GLU A 150 -16.40 -17.70 -27.70
CA GLU A 150 -16.98 -16.61 -26.93
C GLU A 150 -16.02 -15.41 -27.03
N ASP A 151 -16.50 -14.31 -27.62
CA ASP A 151 -15.74 -13.08 -27.77
C ASP A 151 -15.62 -12.38 -26.40
N TYR A 152 -14.62 -12.80 -25.62
CA TYR A 152 -14.33 -12.22 -24.31
C TYR A 152 -13.72 -10.82 -24.48
N SER A 153 -14.12 -9.90 -23.59
CA SER A 153 -13.50 -8.59 -23.53
C SER A 153 -12.00 -8.69 -23.26
N SER A 154 -11.23 -7.76 -23.82
CA SER A 154 -9.77 -7.73 -23.66
C SER A 154 -9.32 -7.63 -22.19
N SER A 155 -10.15 -7.06 -21.31
CA SER A 155 -9.90 -7.00 -19.87
C SER A 155 -10.05 -8.37 -19.20
N ILE A 156 -11.03 -9.18 -19.63
CA ILE A 156 -11.19 -10.56 -19.12
C ILE A 156 -10.03 -11.42 -19.60
N LEU A 157 -9.64 -11.34 -20.87
CA LEU A 157 -8.51 -12.12 -21.40
C LEU A 157 -7.22 -11.82 -20.62
N LYS A 158 -6.94 -10.53 -20.37
CA LYS A 158 -5.77 -10.13 -19.56
C LYS A 158 -5.82 -10.64 -18.11
N ALA A 159 -7.01 -10.79 -17.53
CA ALA A 159 -7.16 -11.30 -16.17
C ALA A 159 -6.75 -12.77 -15.99
N PHE A 160 -6.59 -13.55 -17.07
CA PHE A 160 -6.08 -14.94 -17.02
C PHE A 160 -4.64 -15.07 -17.53
N THR A 161 -4.02 -13.97 -17.95
CA THR A 161 -2.63 -13.93 -18.40
C THR A 161 -1.72 -13.58 -17.23
N TYR A 162 -0.63 -14.32 -17.06
CA TYR A 162 0.35 -14.02 -16.02
C TYR A 162 1.13 -12.75 -16.37
N GLN A 163 1.28 -11.85 -15.41
CA GLN A 163 2.02 -10.61 -15.58
C GLN A 163 3.15 -10.51 -14.54
N SER A 164 4.30 -10.06 -15.01
CA SER A 164 5.46 -9.83 -14.14
C SER A 164 5.31 -8.50 -13.38
N SER A 165 5.91 -8.43 -12.19
CA SER A 165 5.95 -7.23 -11.35
C SER A 165 6.50 -6.00 -12.06
N LYS A 166 7.41 -6.17 -13.02
CA LYS A 166 7.93 -5.07 -13.84
C LYS A 166 6.88 -4.48 -14.77
N GLU A 167 5.96 -5.29 -15.28
CA GLU A 167 4.85 -4.84 -16.11
C GLU A 167 3.73 -4.20 -15.27
N LEU A 168 3.53 -4.72 -14.06
CA LEU A 168 2.46 -4.28 -13.15
C LEU A 168 2.83 -3.08 -12.28
N ASP A 169 4.13 -2.77 -12.14
CA ASP A 169 4.64 -1.80 -11.18
C ASP A 169 4.14 -2.07 -9.75
N THR A 170 4.19 -3.34 -9.36
CA THR A 170 3.71 -3.86 -8.07
C THR A 170 4.87 -4.36 -7.21
N TYR A 171 4.61 -4.45 -5.91
CA TYR A 171 5.58 -4.91 -4.91
C TYR A 171 5.03 -6.09 -4.12
N ALA A 172 5.93 -6.87 -3.53
CA ALA A 172 5.56 -7.96 -2.64
C ALA A 172 4.71 -7.41 -1.49
N TYR A 173 3.68 -8.17 -1.09
CA TYR A 173 2.78 -7.77 -0.02
C TYR A 173 2.89 -8.77 1.11
N VAL A 174 3.10 -8.29 2.33
CA VAL A 174 3.12 -9.10 3.54
C VAL A 174 1.75 -9.05 4.18
N GLY A 175 1.03 -10.18 4.14
CA GLY A 175 -0.25 -10.39 4.83
C GLY A 175 -0.05 -11.02 6.21
N ASP A 176 -1.16 -11.39 6.85
CA ASP A 176 -1.13 -12.01 8.18
C ASP A 176 -0.77 -13.50 8.09
N HIS A 177 -1.12 -14.15 6.96
CA HIS A 177 -0.94 -15.58 6.75
C HIS A 177 0.11 -15.93 5.69
N GLY A 178 0.62 -14.95 4.94
CA GLY A 178 1.69 -15.19 3.98
C GLY A 178 2.36 -13.94 3.43
N THR A 179 3.53 -14.15 2.81
CA THR A 179 4.18 -13.13 2.00
C THR A 179 3.94 -13.46 0.54
N TYR A 180 3.28 -12.54 -0.16
CA TYR A 180 2.86 -12.70 -1.54
C TYR A 180 3.81 -11.97 -2.48
N SER A 181 4.13 -12.59 -3.61
CA SER A 181 4.99 -11.98 -4.62
C SER A 181 4.33 -10.71 -5.21
N ALA A 182 5.11 -9.97 -5.97
CA ALA A 182 4.64 -8.80 -6.70
C ALA A 182 3.90 -9.18 -8.01
N ASP A 183 4.09 -10.39 -8.50
CA ASP A 183 3.57 -10.85 -9.79
C ASP A 183 2.10 -11.31 -9.65
N GLY A 184 1.48 -11.72 -10.75
CA GLY A 184 0.20 -12.45 -10.70
C GLY A 184 -0.73 -12.13 -11.86
N TYR A 185 -2.01 -12.43 -11.66
CA TYR A 185 -3.08 -12.23 -12.63
C TYR A 185 -3.89 -11.00 -12.25
N VAL A 186 -4.11 -10.06 -13.18
CA VAL A 186 -4.69 -8.76 -12.84
C VAL A 186 -5.92 -8.42 -13.67
N TYR A 187 -6.98 -8.03 -12.98
CA TYR A 187 -8.14 -7.37 -13.56
C TYR A 187 -8.12 -5.87 -13.24
N GLU A 188 -8.30 -5.02 -14.24
CA GLU A 188 -8.34 -3.57 -14.10
C GLU A 188 -9.79 -3.05 -14.07
N PHE A 189 -10.17 -2.28 -13.04
CA PHE A 189 -11.50 -1.67 -12.92
C PHE A 189 -11.65 -0.43 -13.82
N ARG A 190 -11.58 -0.63 -15.14
CA ARG A 190 -11.66 0.41 -16.18
C ARG A 190 -12.97 0.33 -16.97
N GLY A 191 -13.34 1.42 -17.65
CA GLY A 191 -14.56 1.46 -18.49
C GLY A 191 -15.74 2.12 -17.79
N ARG A 192 -16.99 1.76 -18.07
CA ARG A 192 -18.18 2.24 -17.32
C ARG A 192 -18.52 1.29 -16.17
N LEU A 193 -19.31 1.75 -15.20
CA LEU A 193 -19.75 0.89 -14.08
C LEU A 193 -20.52 -0.34 -14.56
N SER A 194 -21.38 -0.18 -15.57
CA SER A 194 -22.11 -1.28 -16.22
C SER A 194 -21.16 -2.36 -16.74
N ASP A 195 -20.09 -1.94 -17.42
CA ASP A 195 -19.11 -2.83 -18.05
C ASP A 195 -18.29 -3.56 -16.98
N ILE A 196 -17.93 -2.84 -15.90
CA ILE A 196 -17.25 -3.43 -14.74
C ILE A 196 -18.14 -4.49 -14.09
N LYS A 197 -19.39 -4.19 -13.74
CA LYS A 197 -20.32 -5.16 -13.15
C LYS A 197 -20.55 -6.38 -14.04
N SER A 198 -20.68 -6.18 -15.35
CA SER A 198 -20.81 -7.26 -16.33
C SER A 198 -19.56 -8.14 -16.37
N ASN A 199 -18.37 -7.53 -16.41
CA ASN A 199 -17.10 -8.25 -16.42
C ASN A 199 -16.89 -9.03 -15.10
N LEU A 200 -17.19 -8.45 -13.94
CA LEU A 200 -17.10 -9.14 -12.65
C LEU A 200 -18.04 -10.34 -12.58
N SER A 201 -19.27 -10.18 -13.08
CA SER A 201 -20.23 -11.30 -13.18
C SER A 201 -19.69 -12.43 -14.06
N LYS A 202 -19.03 -12.10 -15.18
CA LYS A 202 -18.39 -13.11 -16.04
C LYS A 202 -17.16 -13.74 -15.38
N LEU A 203 -16.34 -12.97 -14.66
CA LEU A 203 -15.20 -13.51 -13.90
C LEU A 203 -15.65 -14.47 -12.80
N HIS A 204 -16.76 -14.17 -12.12
CA HIS A 204 -17.37 -15.07 -11.13
C HIS A 204 -17.85 -16.37 -11.79
N GLN A 205 -18.55 -16.29 -12.93
CA GLN A 205 -18.97 -17.46 -13.70
C GLN A 205 -17.79 -18.32 -14.17
N LEU A 206 -16.70 -17.68 -14.58
CA LEU A 206 -15.45 -18.33 -15.00
C LEU A 206 -14.61 -18.84 -13.82
N ARG A 207 -15.09 -18.71 -12.57
CA ARG A 207 -14.35 -19.11 -11.36
C ARG A 207 -12.95 -18.52 -11.31
N TRP A 208 -12.83 -17.22 -11.62
CA TRP A 208 -11.54 -16.54 -11.53
C TRP A 208 -10.92 -16.73 -10.14
N ILE A 209 -11.72 -16.65 -9.08
CA ILE A 209 -11.34 -17.07 -7.72
C ILE A 209 -11.81 -18.52 -7.50
N ASP A 210 -10.88 -19.40 -7.14
CA ASP A 210 -11.10 -20.83 -6.94
C ASP A 210 -10.23 -21.40 -5.81
N ALA A 211 -10.23 -22.73 -5.63
CA ALA A 211 -9.49 -23.43 -4.58
C ALA A 211 -7.96 -23.25 -4.63
N ASN A 212 -7.41 -22.88 -5.79
CA ASN A 212 -5.99 -22.67 -6.00
C ASN A 212 -5.55 -21.23 -5.71
N THR A 213 -6.52 -20.33 -5.52
CA THR A 213 -6.29 -18.95 -5.14
C THR A 213 -5.77 -18.88 -3.70
N ARG A 214 -4.77 -18.03 -3.47
CA ARG A 214 -4.14 -17.85 -2.15
C ARG A 214 -4.24 -16.44 -1.62
N ALA A 215 -4.22 -15.45 -2.51
CA ALA A 215 -4.53 -14.08 -2.16
C ALA A 215 -5.19 -13.37 -3.33
N VAL A 216 -6.12 -12.47 -2.99
CA VAL A 216 -6.65 -11.46 -3.91
C VAL A 216 -6.41 -10.10 -3.27
N ILE A 217 -5.73 -9.23 -4.01
CA ILE A 217 -5.29 -7.93 -3.55
C ILE A 217 -5.92 -6.87 -4.46
N ILE A 218 -6.73 -5.98 -3.89
CA ILE A 218 -7.22 -4.79 -4.61
C ILE A 218 -6.40 -3.58 -4.20
N GLN A 219 -5.88 -2.84 -5.18
CA GLN A 219 -5.05 -1.67 -4.93
C GLN A 219 -5.52 -0.47 -5.75
N PHE A 220 -5.54 0.70 -5.12
CA PHE A 220 -5.74 1.98 -5.80
C PHE A 220 -5.26 3.15 -4.95
N THR A 221 -5.11 4.29 -5.61
CA THR A 221 -4.69 5.55 -4.98
C THR A 221 -5.83 6.55 -5.04
N LEU A 222 -6.12 7.17 -3.90
CA LEU A 222 -7.04 8.29 -3.77
C LEU A 222 -6.28 9.59 -3.50
N TYR A 223 -6.87 10.70 -3.90
CA TYR A 223 -6.41 12.05 -3.57
C TYR A 223 -7.59 12.89 -3.08
N ASN A 224 -7.47 13.45 -1.89
CA ASN A 224 -8.43 14.39 -1.36
C ASN A 224 -7.92 15.83 -1.60
N PRO A 225 -8.52 16.60 -2.53
CA PRO A 225 -8.10 17.96 -2.80
C PRO A 225 -8.38 18.94 -1.65
N ASN A 226 -9.35 18.64 -0.76
CA ASN A 226 -9.71 19.54 0.33
C ASN A 226 -8.64 19.60 1.43
N VAL A 227 -7.95 18.48 1.66
CA VAL A 227 -6.88 18.36 2.65
C VAL A 227 -5.50 18.12 2.01
N ALA A 228 -5.43 18.13 0.68
CA ALA A 228 -4.22 17.92 -0.12
C ALA A 228 -3.45 16.64 0.26
N LEU A 229 -4.17 15.53 0.42
CA LEU A 229 -3.64 14.27 0.94
C LEU A 229 -3.87 13.13 -0.03
N PHE A 230 -2.83 12.37 -0.32
CA PHE A 230 -2.95 11.11 -1.06
C PHE A 230 -3.26 9.98 -0.08
N THR A 231 -3.93 8.94 -0.53
CA THR A 231 -4.16 7.74 0.29
C THR A 231 -3.98 6.52 -0.59
N SER A 232 -3.04 5.66 -0.22
CA SER A 232 -2.92 4.32 -0.82
C SER A 232 -3.90 3.39 -0.12
N VAL A 233 -4.78 2.75 -0.89
CA VAL A 233 -5.77 1.82 -0.37
C VAL A 233 -5.43 0.43 -0.87
N THR A 234 -5.33 -0.52 0.05
CA THR A 234 -5.12 -1.94 -0.26
C THR A 234 -6.13 -2.79 0.49
N PHE A 235 -6.87 -3.63 -0.22
CA PHE A 235 -7.65 -4.72 0.35
C PHE A 235 -6.92 -6.03 0.06
N LEU A 236 -6.82 -6.91 1.04
CA LEU A 236 -6.22 -8.23 0.92
C LEU A 236 -7.22 -9.27 1.41
N LEU A 237 -7.52 -10.25 0.56
CA LEU A 237 -8.28 -11.43 0.93
C LEU A 237 -7.35 -12.65 0.87
N GLU A 238 -7.00 -13.21 2.03
CA GLU A 238 -6.14 -14.40 2.13
C GLU A 238 -6.98 -15.68 2.17
N PHE A 239 -6.57 -16.68 1.40
CA PHE A 239 -7.20 -18.00 1.35
C PHE A 239 -6.24 -19.04 1.90
N LEU A 240 -6.59 -19.63 3.04
CA LEU A 240 -5.79 -20.69 3.65
C LEU A 240 -6.09 -22.04 2.98
N SER A 241 -5.11 -22.94 3.00
CA SER A 241 -5.27 -24.29 2.45
C SER A 241 -6.34 -25.11 3.18
N ALA A 242 -6.62 -24.77 4.44
CA ALA A 242 -7.72 -25.34 5.24
C ALA A 242 -9.11 -24.74 4.93
N SER A 243 -9.27 -24.04 3.79
CA SER A 243 -10.52 -23.43 3.32
C SER A 243 -11.06 -22.26 4.17
N GLY A 244 -10.18 -21.56 4.90
CA GLY A 244 -10.53 -20.30 5.57
C GLY A 244 -10.26 -19.09 4.68
N ILE A 245 -11.11 -18.06 4.77
CA ILE A 245 -10.97 -16.77 4.08
C ILE A 245 -10.77 -15.68 5.14
N TYR A 246 -9.74 -14.85 4.97
CA TYR A 246 -9.39 -13.79 5.91
C TYR A 246 -9.25 -12.45 5.18
N PRO A 247 -10.24 -11.54 5.34
CA PRO A 247 -10.17 -10.19 4.80
C PRO A 247 -9.34 -9.26 5.72
N SER A 248 -8.45 -8.49 5.13
CA SER A 248 -7.73 -7.39 5.79
C SER A 248 -7.63 -6.18 4.85
N ALA A 249 -7.55 -4.98 5.41
CA ALA A 249 -7.50 -3.76 4.62
C ALA A 249 -6.57 -2.74 5.24
N ARG A 250 -5.87 -2.00 4.39
CA ARG A 250 -4.85 -1.03 4.77
C ARG A 250 -5.09 0.30 4.03
N PHE A 251 -5.10 1.39 4.79
CA PHE A 251 -5.36 2.74 4.29
C PHE A 251 -4.22 3.65 4.73
N GLU A 252 -3.33 4.01 3.81
CA GLU A 252 -2.09 4.72 4.12
C GLU A 252 -2.11 6.15 3.58
N PRO A 253 -2.29 7.16 4.46
CA PRO A 253 -2.29 8.56 4.07
C PRO A 253 -0.86 9.03 3.82
N LEU A 254 -0.63 9.55 2.62
CA LEU A 254 0.67 10.04 2.17
C LEU A 254 0.63 11.55 1.99
N ASN A 255 1.38 12.25 2.84
CA ASN A 255 1.64 13.67 2.68
C ASN A 255 2.92 13.87 1.86
N PHE A 256 2.80 14.39 0.65
CA PHE A 256 3.97 14.69 -0.20
C PHE A 256 4.44 16.14 -0.11
N TYR A 257 3.74 17.00 0.61
CA TYR A 257 4.13 18.39 0.75
C TYR A 257 5.20 18.52 1.84
N VAL A 258 6.46 18.27 1.44
CA VAL A 258 7.64 18.23 2.32
C VAL A 258 7.96 19.60 2.94
N PHE A 259 7.68 20.69 2.22
CA PHE A 259 7.94 22.06 2.68
C PHE A 259 6.72 22.94 2.42
N THR A 260 5.73 22.89 3.31
CA THR A 260 4.57 23.80 3.25
C THR A 260 4.92 25.20 3.75
N SER A 261 6.00 25.36 4.52
CA SER A 261 6.43 26.64 5.10
C SER A 261 7.94 26.82 5.12
N LEU A 262 8.37 28.10 5.06
CA LEU A 262 9.79 28.48 5.22
C LEU A 262 10.35 28.02 6.57
N THR A 263 9.52 28.00 7.61
CA THR A 263 9.88 27.52 8.95
C THR A 263 10.27 26.04 8.94
N GLN A 264 9.53 25.19 8.24
CA GLN A 264 9.88 23.77 8.10
C GLN A 264 11.23 23.59 7.43
N LEU A 265 11.48 24.34 6.35
CA LEU A 265 12.76 24.28 5.63
C LEU A 265 13.93 24.71 6.52
N ILE A 266 13.77 25.80 7.29
CA ILE A 266 14.79 26.25 8.24
C ILE A 266 15.04 25.20 9.33
N CYS A 267 13.99 24.62 9.92
CA CYS A 267 14.11 23.56 10.92
C CYS A 267 14.86 22.34 10.36
N THR A 268 14.56 21.93 9.13
CA THR A 268 15.24 20.81 8.47
C THR A 268 16.72 21.13 8.20
N ILE A 269 17.05 22.34 7.78
CA ILE A 269 18.46 22.74 7.59
C ILE A 269 19.21 22.70 8.93
N ILE A 270 18.61 23.23 9.99
CA ILE A 270 19.19 23.20 11.34
C ILE A 270 19.38 21.75 11.81
N TYR A 271 18.42 20.86 11.55
CA TYR A 271 18.52 19.43 11.85
C TYR A 271 19.75 18.79 11.21
N ILE A 272 19.94 19.04 9.90
CA ILE A 272 21.06 18.51 9.14
C ILE A 272 22.38 19.04 9.72
N CYS A 273 22.45 20.32 10.11
CA CYS A 273 23.62 20.88 10.77
C CYS A 273 23.94 20.17 12.10
N PHE A 274 22.92 19.85 12.93
CA PHE A 274 23.13 19.10 14.16
C PHE A 274 23.62 17.67 13.90
N ILE A 275 23.09 16.99 12.89
CA ILE A 275 23.55 15.64 12.53
C ILE A 275 25.02 15.67 12.12
N ILE A 276 25.43 16.65 11.31
CA ILE A 276 26.84 16.82 10.92
C ILE A 276 27.72 17.09 12.16
N TYR A 277 27.25 17.95 13.08
CA TYR A 277 27.94 18.24 14.32
C TYR A 277 28.14 16.99 15.18
N PHE A 278 27.09 16.20 15.42
CA PHE A 278 27.16 14.97 16.19
C PHE A 278 28.04 13.92 15.50
N LEU A 279 27.98 13.80 14.17
CA LEU A 279 28.82 12.90 13.40
C LEU A 279 30.32 13.23 13.56
N ILE A 280 30.69 14.51 13.58
CA ILE A 280 32.09 14.93 13.83
C ILE A 280 32.53 14.58 15.26
N ILE A 281 31.65 14.73 16.25
CA ILE A 281 31.94 14.34 17.63
C ILE A 281 32.15 12.83 17.73
N GLU A 282 31.26 12.06 17.10
CA GLU A 282 31.29 10.60 17.15
C GLU A 282 32.56 10.05 16.52
N ILE A 283 32.97 10.58 15.37
CA ILE A 283 34.23 10.21 14.71
C ILE A 283 35.44 10.49 15.61
N LYS A 284 35.45 11.63 16.32
CA LYS A 284 36.51 11.95 17.27
C LYS A 284 36.49 11.01 18.48
N LEU A 285 35.31 10.63 18.97
CA LEU A 285 35.15 9.72 20.11
C LEU A 285 35.64 8.31 19.74
N LEU A 286 35.23 7.82 18.57
CA LEU A 286 35.63 6.54 18.00
C LEU A 286 37.15 6.49 17.77
N SER A 287 37.75 7.59 17.29
CA SER A 287 39.21 7.68 17.11
C SER A 287 39.98 7.59 18.43
N LYS A 288 39.40 8.04 19.55
CA LYS A 288 40.02 8.00 20.88
C LYS A 288 39.82 6.65 21.58
N LEU A 289 38.62 6.09 21.53
CA LEU A 289 38.23 4.87 22.27
C LEU A 289 38.48 3.58 21.48
N GLN A 290 38.58 3.65 20.15
CA GLN A 290 38.86 2.53 19.24
C GLN A 290 37.94 1.33 19.50
N LEU A 291 38.47 0.19 19.94
CA LEU A 291 37.67 -1.02 20.18
C LEU A 291 36.81 -0.95 21.44
N LYS A 292 37.20 -0.16 22.45
CA LYS A 292 36.40 -0.01 23.69
C LYS A 292 35.05 0.66 23.42
N TYR A 293 34.99 1.46 22.37
CA TYR A 293 33.79 2.12 21.90
C TYR A 293 32.62 1.15 21.69
N PHE A 294 32.87 0.01 21.05
CA PHE A 294 31.83 -0.98 20.73
C PHE A 294 31.34 -1.78 21.93
N TYR A 295 32.01 -1.67 23.08
CA TYR A 295 31.56 -2.29 24.33
C TYR A 295 30.74 -1.31 25.20
N GLU A 296 30.72 -0.03 24.86
CA GLU A 296 29.97 0.98 25.59
C GLU A 296 28.57 1.14 25.02
N PHE A 297 27.56 0.82 25.85
CA PHE A 297 26.16 0.82 25.46
C PHE A 297 25.68 2.17 24.90
N TRP A 298 26.04 3.29 25.55
CA TRP A 298 25.63 4.63 25.14
C TRP A 298 26.24 5.07 23.81
N SER A 299 27.49 4.66 23.57
CA SER A 299 28.18 4.88 22.30
C SER A 299 27.46 4.16 21.14
N LEU A 300 27.03 2.91 21.35
CA LEU A 300 26.23 2.18 20.35
C LEU A 300 24.87 2.86 20.07
N ILE A 301 24.20 3.37 21.10
CA ILE A 301 22.95 4.13 20.94
C ILE A 301 23.16 5.38 20.10
N GLN A 302 24.23 6.15 20.37
CA GLN A 302 24.54 7.37 19.62
C GLN A 302 24.76 7.10 18.14
N VAL A 303 25.52 6.05 17.79
CA VAL A 303 25.67 5.62 16.40
C VAL A 303 24.34 5.17 15.80
N GLY A 304 23.50 4.46 16.55
CA GLY A 304 22.15 4.09 16.12
C GLY A 304 21.30 5.30 15.75
N ILE A 305 21.29 6.34 16.59
CA ILE A 305 20.52 7.57 16.34
C ILE A 305 21.06 8.33 15.12
N ILE A 306 22.38 8.46 14.99
CA ILE A 306 23.00 9.13 13.83
C ILE A 306 22.67 8.36 12.54
N SER A 307 22.76 7.02 12.58
CA SER A 307 22.41 6.17 11.45
C SER A 307 20.93 6.31 11.06
N CYS A 308 20.00 6.24 12.02
CA CYS A 308 18.57 6.42 11.76
C CYS A 308 18.27 7.82 11.20
N SER A 309 18.95 8.85 11.70
CA SER A 309 18.82 10.23 11.24
C SER A 309 19.29 10.41 9.79
N ILE A 310 20.42 9.82 9.42
CA ILE A 310 20.93 9.84 8.04
C ILE A 310 19.98 9.09 7.10
N THR A 311 19.54 7.90 7.49
CA THR A 311 18.57 7.11 6.70
C THR A 311 17.26 7.88 6.49
N SER A 312 16.77 8.57 7.52
CA SER A 312 15.58 9.42 7.43
C SER A 312 15.75 10.52 6.38
N ILE A 313 16.90 11.21 6.35
CA ILE A 313 17.20 12.23 5.32
C ILE A 313 17.20 11.64 3.91
N ILE A 314 17.79 10.45 3.73
CA ILE A 314 17.81 9.76 2.43
C ILE A 314 16.38 9.47 1.96
N ILE A 315 15.53 8.98 2.87
CA ILE A 315 14.12 8.72 2.61
C ILE A 315 13.39 10.01 2.20
N TYR A 316 13.60 11.12 2.90
CA TYR A 316 13.00 12.42 2.54
C TYR A 316 13.39 12.90 1.15
N ILE A 317 14.68 12.80 0.79
CA ILE A 317 15.17 13.18 -0.54
C ILE A 317 14.51 12.29 -1.60
N TRP A 318 14.40 11.00 -1.34
CA TRP A 318 13.73 10.07 -2.24
C TRP A 318 12.24 10.40 -2.42
N ARG A 319 11.50 10.65 -1.33
CA ARG A 319 10.10 11.10 -1.36
C ARG A 319 9.92 12.39 -2.18
N PHE A 320 10.82 13.36 -2.03
CA PHE A 320 10.75 14.62 -2.77
C PHE A 320 10.93 14.41 -4.28
N LYS A 321 11.90 13.58 -4.67
CA LYS A 321 12.11 13.21 -6.09
C LYS A 321 10.90 12.49 -6.66
N GLU A 322 10.35 11.55 -5.89
CA GLU A 322 9.21 10.76 -6.31
C GLU A 322 7.95 11.61 -6.46
N PHE A 323 7.68 12.51 -5.52
CA PHE A 323 6.60 13.50 -5.67
C PHE A 323 6.77 14.35 -6.92
N SER A 324 8.00 14.82 -7.20
CA SER A 324 8.28 15.62 -8.39
C SER A 324 7.97 14.84 -9.68
N ARG A 325 8.35 13.54 -9.72
CA ARG A 325 8.03 12.62 -10.83
C ARG A 325 6.53 12.40 -10.98
N LEU A 326 5.82 12.17 -9.88
CA LEU A 326 4.37 11.97 -9.90
C LEU A 326 3.64 13.24 -10.34
N SER A 327 4.09 14.41 -9.87
CA SER A 327 3.51 15.69 -10.27
C SER A 327 3.69 15.96 -11.76
N SER A 328 4.87 15.69 -12.34
CA SER A 328 5.07 15.86 -13.79
C SER A 328 4.22 14.89 -14.59
N LEU A 329 4.18 13.62 -14.17
CA LEU A 329 3.38 12.59 -14.82
C LEU A 329 1.87 12.90 -14.77
N PHE A 330 1.39 13.45 -13.64
CA PHE A 330 0.00 13.85 -13.49
C PHE A 330 -0.37 15.01 -14.42
N LEU A 331 0.53 15.99 -14.58
CA LEU A 331 0.35 17.11 -15.51
C LEU A 331 0.34 16.65 -16.97
N GLU A 332 1.24 15.74 -17.35
CA GLU A 332 1.32 15.20 -18.72
C GLU A 332 0.09 14.37 -19.10
N THR A 333 -0.42 13.58 -18.15
CA THR A 333 -1.52 12.63 -18.39
C THR A 333 -2.90 13.17 -18.04
N ASN A 334 -3.00 14.44 -17.62
CA ASN A 334 -4.21 15.05 -17.07
C ASN A 334 -4.84 14.23 -15.90
N GLY A 335 -4.02 13.46 -15.19
CA GLY A 335 -4.42 12.62 -14.07
C GLY A 335 -5.11 11.31 -14.42
N TYR A 336 -4.99 10.81 -15.65
CA TYR A 336 -5.56 9.53 -16.09
C TYR A 336 -4.59 8.34 -16.01
N VAL A 337 -3.40 8.52 -15.43
CA VAL A 337 -2.40 7.46 -15.28
C VAL A 337 -2.64 6.65 -14.00
N TYR A 338 -2.41 5.35 -14.07
CA TYR A 338 -2.33 4.50 -12.87
C TYR A 338 -1.04 4.80 -12.11
N VAL A 339 -1.18 5.03 -10.81
CA VAL A 339 -0.06 5.30 -9.91
C VAL A 339 -0.16 4.37 -8.70
N ASN A 340 0.83 3.50 -8.55
CA ASN A 340 0.97 2.68 -7.36
C ASN A 340 1.83 3.38 -6.32
N LEU A 341 1.24 3.75 -5.17
CA LEU A 341 1.95 4.38 -4.05
C LEU A 341 2.34 3.41 -2.93
N GLN A 342 2.14 2.11 -3.11
CA GLN A 342 2.39 1.09 -2.08
C GLN A 342 3.83 1.15 -1.53
N MET A 343 4.84 1.24 -2.41
CA MET A 343 6.24 1.31 -1.98
C MET A 343 6.54 2.56 -1.15
N ILE A 344 5.91 3.68 -1.49
CA ILE A 344 6.09 4.93 -0.75
C ILE A 344 5.47 4.81 0.64
N ALA A 345 4.30 4.16 0.75
CA ALA A 345 3.67 3.87 2.04
C ALA A 345 4.58 3.01 2.93
N TYR A 346 5.17 1.94 2.41
CA TYR A 346 6.12 1.13 3.19
C TYR A 346 7.36 1.92 3.63
N VAL A 347 7.88 2.79 2.78
CA VAL A 347 9.02 3.64 3.15
C VAL A 347 8.62 4.69 4.20
N ASP A 348 7.36 5.17 4.19
CA ASP A 348 6.83 6.06 5.22
C ASP A 348 6.68 5.36 6.58
N ASP A 349 6.28 4.09 6.60
CA ASP A 349 6.27 3.26 7.82
C ASP A 349 7.68 3.15 8.42
N VAL A 350 8.67 2.88 7.55
CA VAL A 350 10.08 2.78 7.96
C VAL A 350 10.55 4.12 8.53
N LEU A 351 10.24 5.23 7.86
CA LEU A 351 10.58 6.57 8.34
C LEU A 351 9.96 6.84 9.73
N THR A 352 8.67 6.53 9.89
CA THR A 352 7.97 6.70 11.16
C THR A 352 8.58 5.85 12.27
N SER A 353 8.96 4.60 11.94
CA SER A 353 9.64 3.69 12.88
C SER A 353 11.04 4.20 13.27
N LEU A 354 11.81 4.73 12.31
CA LEU A 354 13.13 5.32 12.57
C LEU A 354 13.02 6.57 13.45
N LEU A 355 12.06 7.45 13.18
CA LEU A 355 11.80 8.63 14.02
C LEU A 355 11.34 8.22 15.42
N GLY A 356 10.48 7.21 15.54
CA GLY A 356 10.05 6.63 16.81
C GLY A 356 11.22 6.08 17.62
N PHE A 357 12.14 5.36 16.98
CA PHE A 357 13.37 4.87 17.60
C PHE A 357 14.24 6.03 18.13
N CYS A 358 14.46 7.07 17.32
CA CYS A 358 15.22 8.25 17.76
C CYS A 358 14.56 8.97 18.93
N CYS A 359 13.23 9.16 18.91
CA CYS A 359 12.48 9.76 20.01
C CYS A 359 12.61 8.94 21.31
N PHE A 360 12.54 7.61 21.21
CA PHE A 360 12.54 6.72 22.38
C PHE A 360 13.89 6.73 23.10
N PHE A 361 14.98 6.52 22.36
CA PHE A 361 16.31 6.44 22.98
C PHE A 361 16.90 7.78 23.39
N TRP A 362 16.36 8.90 22.90
CA TRP A 362 16.80 10.23 23.32
C TRP A 362 16.13 10.72 24.62
N ASN A 363 15.01 10.10 25.03
CA ASN A 363 14.33 10.43 26.27
C ASN A 363 14.91 9.74 27.53
N ASN A 364 15.83 8.79 27.37
CA ASN A 364 16.54 8.08 28.44
C ASN A 364 17.99 8.52 28.52
#